data_AF-A0A1Z9TZ86-F1
#
_entry.id   AF-A0A1Z9TZ86-F1
#
_cell.length_a   1.000
_cell.length_b   1.000
_cell.length_c   1.000
_cell.angle_alpha   90.00
_cell.angle_beta   90.00
_cell.angle_gamma   90.00
#
_symmetry.space_group_name_H-M   'P 1'
#
loop_
_entity.id
_entity.type
_entity.pdbx_description
1 polymer ?
#
loop_
_entity_poly.entity_id
_entity_poly.type
_entity_poly.pdbx_seq_one_letter_code
_entity_poly.pdbx_strand_id
1 'polypeptide(L)'
;MADIYSNLPPKDKDDLEKTIEKLTTTAYQQDYQFNVGEYDATVAFFVKRNFSRTAAETTAYAILSQAKIDDIKPQQILDKLTYANPALLSELITIILNANRYKSSRLGVRKTLAAKETVSRNIID
;
A
#
# COMPACT_ATOMS: atom_id res chain seq x y z
N MET A 1 12.98 -9.31 14.57
CA MET A 1 14.13 -8.65 15.21
C MET A 1 14.00 -8.92 16.69
N ALA A 2 15.06 -9.38 17.35
CA ALA A 2 15.03 -9.61 18.79
C ALA A 2 15.29 -8.28 19.48
N ASP A 3 14.36 -7.83 20.33
CA ASP A 3 14.51 -6.58 21.07
C ASP A 3 15.54 -6.78 22.17
N ILE A 4 16.70 -6.14 22.02
CA ILE A 4 17.79 -6.17 23.00
C ILE A 4 17.48 -5.10 24.04
N TYR A 5 17.03 -5.52 25.22
CA TYR A 5 16.92 -4.64 26.39
C TYR A 5 18.30 -4.46 27.01
N SER A 6 18.88 -3.27 26.85
CA SER A 6 20.17 -2.89 27.43
C SER A 6 20.04 -1.54 28.14
N ASN A 7 20.67 -1.44 29.31
CA ASN A 7 20.75 -0.20 30.08
C ASN A 7 21.88 0.74 29.60
N LEU A 8 22.56 0.39 28.49
CA LEU A 8 23.50 1.29 27.82
C LEU A 8 22.75 2.20 26.85
N PRO A 9 23.19 3.47 26.68
CA PRO A 9 22.61 4.35 25.69
C PRO A 9 22.65 3.69 24.30
N PRO A 10 21.57 3.79 23.51
CA PRO A 10 21.51 3.19 22.19
C PRO A 10 22.64 3.78 21.34
N LYS A 11 23.39 2.89 20.68
CA LYS A 11 24.48 3.29 19.78
C LYS A 11 23.88 4.10 18.62
N ASP A 12 24.44 5.27 18.36
CA ASP A 12 24.06 6.07 17.19
C ASP A 12 24.29 5.26 15.91
N LYS A 13 23.28 5.29 15.02
CA LYS A 13 23.34 4.57 13.75
C LYS A 13 24.51 5.10 12.93
N ASP A 14 25.32 4.19 12.41
CA ASP A 14 26.42 4.53 11.51
C ASP A 14 25.89 5.06 10.16
N ASP A 15 26.70 5.77 9.39
CA ASP A 15 26.27 6.37 8.11
C ASP A 15 25.88 5.30 7.08
N LEU A 16 26.50 4.11 7.17
CA LEU A 16 26.11 2.91 6.41
C LEU A 16 24.72 2.41 6.81
N GLU A 17 24.41 2.35 8.10
CA GLU A 17 23.10 1.92 8.61
C GLU A 17 22.00 2.92 8.22
N LYS A 18 22.28 4.23 8.27
CA LYS A 18 21.36 5.27 7.77
C LYS A 18 21.10 5.12 6.27
N THR A 19 22.12 4.73 5.50
CA THR A 19 22.00 4.52 4.05
C THR A 19 21.17 3.27 3.75
N ILE A 20 21.42 2.16 4.45
CA ILE A 20 20.61 0.95 4.35
C ILE A 20 19.17 1.25 4.73
N GLU A 21 18.94 1.99 5.82
CA GLU A 21 17.60 2.40 6.24
C GLU A 21 16.91 3.25 5.18
N LYS A 22 17.55 4.27 4.60
CA LYS A 22 16.96 5.05 3.50
C LYS A 22 16.64 4.24 2.24
N LEU A 23 17.42 3.20 1.95
CA LEU A 23 17.23 2.35 0.76
C LEU A 23 16.23 1.22 0.98
N THR A 24 16.07 0.74 2.22
CA THR A 24 15.17 -0.37 2.58
C THR A 24 13.82 0.11 3.12
N THR A 25 13.81 1.30 3.71
CA THR A 25 12.60 1.98 4.12
C THR A 25 11.99 2.61 2.88
N THR A 26 10.97 1.94 2.38
CA THR A 26 10.10 2.47 1.33
C THR A 26 9.58 3.84 1.80
N ALA A 27 9.49 4.83 0.89
CA ALA A 27 9.02 6.20 1.16
C ALA A 27 7.60 6.33 1.77
N TYR A 28 7.00 5.22 2.18
CA TYR A 28 5.63 5.03 2.64
C TYR A 28 5.48 5.05 4.17
N GLN A 29 6.50 5.47 4.92
CA GLN A 29 6.44 5.49 6.39
C GLN A 29 5.85 6.78 6.99
N GLN A 30 5.56 7.81 6.20
CA GLN A 30 4.75 8.91 6.70
C GLN A 30 3.27 8.53 6.57
N ASP A 31 2.67 8.19 7.72
CA ASP A 31 1.22 8.06 7.84
C ASP A 31 0.59 9.40 7.42
N TYR A 32 -0.17 9.37 6.33
CA TYR A 32 -0.87 10.56 5.87
C TYR A 32 -1.99 10.88 6.85
N GLN A 33 -1.83 11.98 7.58
CA GLN A 33 -2.90 12.54 8.40
C GLN A 33 -3.86 13.33 7.51
N PHE A 34 -5.15 12.97 7.56
CA PHE A 34 -6.22 13.64 6.83
C PHE A 34 -7.23 14.25 7.79
N ASN A 35 -7.91 15.29 7.35
CA ASN A 35 -9.08 15.78 8.05
C ASN A 35 -10.21 14.73 7.94
N VAL A 36 -10.79 14.34 9.07
CA VAL A 36 -11.88 13.34 9.13
C VAL A 36 -13.07 13.77 8.26
N GLY A 37 -13.40 15.07 8.23
CA GLY A 37 -14.51 15.57 7.41
C GLY A 37 -14.26 15.44 5.91
N GLU A 38 -13.02 15.66 5.46
CA GLU A 38 -12.64 15.49 4.04
C GLU A 38 -12.59 14.01 3.64
N TYR A 39 -12.12 13.16 4.55
CA TYR A 39 -12.14 11.71 4.37
C TYR A 39 -13.57 11.18 4.23
N ASP A 40 -14.48 11.54 5.14
CA ASP A 40 -15.86 11.05 5.08
C ASP A 40 -16.60 11.61 3.85
N ALA A 41 -16.38 12.87 3.49
CA ALA A 41 -16.96 13.47 2.28
C ALA A 41 -16.51 12.77 0.99
N THR A 42 -15.21 12.44 0.87
CA THR A 42 -14.67 11.70 -0.28
C THR A 42 -15.21 10.27 -0.34
N VAL A 43 -15.33 9.57 0.78
CA VAL A 43 -15.96 8.23 0.83
C VAL A 43 -17.44 8.31 0.44
N ALA A 44 -18.19 9.23 1.03
CA ALA A 44 -19.62 9.41 0.75
C ALA A 44 -19.88 9.74 -0.73
N PHE A 45 -18.99 10.50 -1.38
CA PHE A 45 -19.07 10.81 -2.81
C PHE A 45 -19.14 9.55 -3.70
N PHE A 46 -18.31 8.55 -3.39
CA PHE A 46 -18.27 7.28 -4.14
C PHE A 46 -19.38 6.32 -3.71
N VAL A 47 -19.69 6.23 -2.41
CA VAL A 47 -20.79 5.38 -1.92
C VAL A 47 -22.14 5.84 -2.52
N LYS A 48 -22.40 7.15 -2.62
CA LYS A 48 -23.60 7.71 -3.27
C LYS A 48 -23.73 7.30 -4.75
N ARG A 49 -22.62 6.90 -5.38
CA ARG A 49 -22.56 6.46 -6.77
C ARG A 49 -22.54 4.93 -6.92
N ASN A 50 -22.94 4.21 -5.87
CA ASN A 50 -23.05 2.75 -5.82
C ASN A 50 -21.72 1.99 -5.85
N PHE A 51 -20.60 2.63 -5.49
CA PHE A 51 -19.36 1.89 -5.23
C PHE A 51 -19.42 1.19 -3.88
N SER A 52 -18.80 0.02 -3.77
CA SER A 52 -18.69 -0.68 -2.49
C SER A 52 -17.89 0.18 -1.50
N ARG A 53 -18.22 0.08 -0.21
CA ARG A 53 -17.55 0.85 0.84
C ARG A 53 -16.04 0.66 0.82
N THR A 54 -15.57 -0.57 0.68
CA THR A 54 -14.12 -0.89 0.61
C THR A 54 -13.44 -0.24 -0.60
N ALA A 55 -14.08 -0.25 -1.77
CA ALA A 55 -13.55 0.41 -2.95
C ALA A 55 -13.51 1.94 -2.74
N ALA A 56 -14.58 2.52 -2.22
CA ALA A 56 -14.68 3.94 -1.90
C ALA A 56 -13.61 4.39 -0.91
N GLU A 57 -13.39 3.65 0.18
CA GLU A 57 -12.36 3.95 1.19
C GLU A 57 -10.94 3.89 0.60
N THR A 58 -10.65 2.87 -0.22
CA THR A 58 -9.34 2.72 -0.87
C THR A 58 -9.08 3.83 -1.88
N THR A 59 -10.08 4.17 -2.70
CA THR A 59 -9.98 5.27 -3.67
C THR A 59 -9.90 6.63 -2.98
N ALA A 60 -10.67 6.86 -1.91
CA ALA A 60 -10.61 8.09 -1.12
C ALA A 60 -9.21 8.28 -0.52
N TYR A 61 -8.64 7.23 0.08
CA TYR A 61 -7.27 7.27 0.59
C TYR A 61 -6.24 7.64 -0.49
N ALA A 62 -6.33 7.00 -1.67
CA ALA A 62 -5.42 7.26 -2.79
C ALA A 62 -5.56 8.68 -3.36
N ILE A 63 -6.77 9.22 -3.42
CA ILE A 63 -7.00 10.59 -3.89
C ILE A 63 -6.48 11.60 -2.87
N LEU A 64 -6.74 11.39 -1.58
CA LEU A 64 -6.32 12.30 -0.51
C LEU A 64 -4.81 12.32 -0.33
N SER A 65 -4.15 11.16 -0.43
CA SER A 65 -2.69 11.11 -0.38
C SER A 65 -2.07 11.87 -1.55
N GLN A 66 -2.57 11.68 -2.77
CA GLN A 66 -2.09 12.38 -3.95
C GLN A 66 -2.37 13.88 -3.88
N ALA A 67 -3.58 14.28 -3.46
CA ALA A 67 -3.95 15.68 -3.26
C ALA A 67 -3.01 16.39 -2.28
N LYS A 68 -2.57 15.67 -1.23
CA LYS A 68 -1.62 16.20 -0.24
C LYS A 68 -0.20 16.32 -0.77
N ILE A 69 0.22 15.41 -1.66
CA ILE A 69 1.51 15.51 -2.38
C ILE A 69 1.50 16.72 -3.32
N ASP A 70 0.38 16.95 -4.01
CA ASP A 70 0.25 17.99 -5.03
C ASP A 70 -0.16 19.37 -4.46
N ASP A 71 -0.39 19.47 -3.14
CA ASP A 71 -0.90 20.66 -2.44
C ASP A 71 -2.24 21.19 -3.02
N ILE A 72 -3.16 20.27 -3.32
CA ILE A 72 -4.48 20.56 -3.90
C ILE A 72 -5.58 20.20 -2.89
N LYS A 73 -6.65 21.01 -2.86
CA LYS A 73 -7.83 20.71 -2.03
C LYS A 73 -8.59 19.51 -2.58
N PRO A 74 -8.88 18.46 -1.78
CA PRO A 74 -9.60 17.26 -2.24
C PRO A 74 -10.97 17.57 -2.87
N GLN A 75 -11.66 18.58 -2.35
CA GLN A 75 -12.95 19.03 -2.87
C GLN A 75 -12.87 19.43 -4.35
N GLN A 76 -11.78 20.06 -4.80
CA GLN A 76 -11.60 20.45 -6.20
C GLN A 76 -11.51 19.22 -7.12
N ILE A 77 -10.97 18.10 -6.62
CA ILE A 77 -10.93 16.84 -7.36
C ILE A 77 -12.34 16.26 -7.44
N LEU A 78 -13.08 16.24 -6.34
CA LEU A 78 -14.47 15.75 -6.31
C LEU A 78 -15.40 16.57 -7.22
N ASP A 79 -15.23 17.89 -7.26
CA ASP A 79 -16.04 18.78 -8.10
C ASP A 79 -15.81 18.46 -9.60
N LYS A 80 -14.56 18.17 -10.00
CA LYS A 80 -14.24 17.72 -11.36
C LYS A 80 -14.84 16.35 -11.67
N LEU A 81 -14.83 15.43 -10.71
CA LEU A 81 -15.41 14.09 -10.85
C LEU A 81 -16.95 14.11 -10.82
N THR A 82 -17.57 15.19 -10.34
CA THR A 82 -19.03 15.25 -10.15
C THR A 82 -19.80 15.09 -11.45
N TYR A 83 -19.28 15.64 -12.54
CA TYR A 83 -19.89 15.62 -13.87
C TYR A 83 -19.43 14.45 -14.74
N ALA A 84 -18.60 13.56 -14.21
CA ALA A 84 -18.13 12.40 -14.96
C ALA A 84 -19.28 11.42 -15.21
N ASN A 85 -19.36 10.88 -16.44
CA ASN A 85 -20.26 9.77 -16.76
C ASN A 85 -19.92 8.56 -15.85
N PRO A 86 -20.92 7.85 -15.30
CA PRO A 86 -20.73 6.62 -14.53
C PRO A 86 -19.72 5.62 -15.12
N ALA A 87 -19.70 5.44 -16.46
CA ALA A 87 -18.77 4.53 -17.11
C ALA A 87 -17.30 4.95 -16.93
N LEU A 88 -17.00 6.24 -17.14
CA LEU A 88 -15.66 6.82 -16.96
C LEU A 88 -15.22 6.75 -15.50
N LEU A 89 -16.14 6.99 -14.57
CA LEU A 89 -15.85 6.92 -13.14
C LEU A 89 -15.50 5.49 -12.71
N SER A 90 -16.21 4.49 -13.23
CA SER A 90 -15.92 3.08 -12.97
C SER A 90 -14.56 2.66 -13.53
N GLU A 91 -14.22 3.11 -14.74
CA GLU A 91 -12.90 2.88 -15.34
C GLU A 91 -11.79 3.48 -14.49
N LEU A 92 -11.93 4.76 -14.12
CA LEU A 92 -10.96 5.49 -13.31
C LEU A 92 -10.73 4.81 -11.95
N ILE A 93 -11.79 4.42 -11.25
CA ILE A 93 -11.67 3.73 -9.96
C ILE A 93 -10.97 2.38 -10.13
N THR A 94 -11.28 1.64 -11.20
CA THR A 94 -10.61 0.37 -11.50
C THR A 94 -9.12 0.56 -11.73
N ILE A 95 -8.72 1.62 -12.43
CA ILE A 95 -7.31 1.98 -12.64
C ILE A 95 -6.64 2.29 -11.30
N ILE A 96 -7.27 3.12 -10.45
CA ILE A 96 -6.73 3.48 -9.13
C ILE A 96 -6.57 2.24 -8.25
N LEU A 97 -7.57 1.37 -8.19
CA LEU A 97 -7.50 0.15 -7.38
C LEU A 97 -6.41 -0.80 -7.86
N ASN A 98 -6.22 -0.95 -9.18
CA ASN A 98 -5.15 -1.77 -9.72
C ASN A 98 -3.77 -1.16 -9.48
N ALA A 99 -3.63 0.17 -9.59
CA ALA A 99 -2.38 0.86 -9.32
C ALA A 99 -1.94 0.76 -7.85
N ASN A 100 -2.92 0.82 -6.93
CA ASN A 100 -2.68 0.71 -5.49
C ASN A 100 -2.71 -0.73 -4.96
N ARG A 101 -2.95 -1.73 -5.82
CA ARG A 101 -2.90 -3.13 -5.42
C ARG A 101 -1.47 -3.49 -5.01
N TYR A 102 -1.33 -4.15 -3.87
CA TYR A 102 -0.04 -4.69 -3.43
C TYR A 102 0.59 -5.53 -4.55
N LYS A 103 1.80 -5.16 -4.97
CA LYS A 103 2.54 -5.88 -6.02
C LYS A 103 2.85 -7.28 -5.52
N SER A 104 2.07 -8.27 -5.95
CA SER A 104 2.20 -9.66 -5.48
C SER A 104 3.40 -10.41 -6.08
N SER A 105 4.39 -9.72 -6.66
CA SER A 105 5.60 -10.33 -7.18
C SER A 105 6.74 -10.18 -6.19
N ARG A 106 6.91 -11.18 -5.32
CA ARG A 106 8.26 -11.57 -4.94
C ARG A 106 8.72 -12.47 -6.09
N LEU A 107 9.82 -12.11 -6.75
CA LEU A 107 10.52 -12.97 -7.70
C LEU A 107 10.65 -14.34 -7.03
N GLY A 108 9.85 -15.30 -7.48
CA GLY A 108 9.94 -16.67 -7.01
C GLY A 108 11.33 -17.14 -7.35
N VAL A 109 12.19 -17.33 -6.34
CA VAL A 109 13.41 -18.10 -6.56
C VAL A 109 12.90 -19.49 -6.88
N ARG A 110 13.00 -19.88 -8.15
CA ARG A 110 12.75 -21.26 -8.56
C ARG A 110 13.79 -22.09 -7.81
N LYS A 111 13.40 -22.77 -6.73
CA LYS A 111 14.21 -23.86 -6.21
C LYS A 111 14.29 -24.88 -7.34
N THR A 112 15.45 -25.00 -7.96
CA THR A 112 15.74 -26.15 -8.82
C THR A 112 15.47 -27.38 -7.95
N LEU A 113 14.42 -28.12 -8.30
CA LEU A 113 14.20 -29.42 -7.68
C LEU A 113 15.37 -30.28 -8.14
N ALA A 114 16.38 -30.45 -7.28
CA ALA A 114 17.39 -31.47 -7.49
C ALA A 114 16.64 -32.81 -7.47
N ALA A 115 16.64 -33.52 -8.60
CA ALA A 115 16.08 -34.86 -8.65
C ALA A 115 16.83 -35.72 -7.62
N LYS A 116 16.12 -36.17 -6.60
CA LYS A 116 16.69 -37.08 -5.61
C LYS A 116 16.70 -38.47 -6.26
N GLU A 117 17.87 -38.89 -6.74
CA GLU A 117 18.12 -40.22 -7.34
C GLU A 117 17.84 -41.38 -6.35
N THR A 118 17.70 -41.08 -5.05
CA THR A 118 17.48 -42.09 -4.01
C THR A 118 16.10 -41.97 -3.38
N VAL A 119 15.29 -43.02 -3.58
CA VAL A 119 14.00 -43.20 -2.90
C VAL A 119 14.25 -43.83 -1.53
N SER A 120 14.01 -43.08 -0.46
CA SER A 120 13.98 -43.62 0.91
C SER A 120 12.65 -44.32 1.16
N ARG A 121 12.66 -45.65 1.33
CA ARG A 121 11.51 -46.41 1.84
C ARG A 121 11.58 -46.43 3.36
N ASN A 122 10.46 -46.16 4.03
CA ASN A 122 10.35 -46.34 5.48
C ASN A 122 10.07 -47.83 5.74
N ILE A 123 11.13 -48.62 5.95
CA ILE A 123 11.00 -50.01 6.37
C ILE A 123 11.12 -50.00 7.89
N ILE A 124 10.04 -50.34 8.57
CA ILE A 124 10.02 -50.65 9.99
C ILE A 124 10.33 -52.15 10.08
N ASP A 125 11.40 -52.49 10.80
CA ASP A 125 11.67 -53.87 11.25
C ASP A 125 10.78 -54.21 12.44
#